data_AF-A0A7Y2BRD0-F1
#
_entry.id   AF-A0A7Y2BRD0-F1
#
_cell.length_a   1.000
_cell.length_b   1.000
_cell.length_c   1.000
_cell.angle_alpha   90.00
_cell.angle_beta   90.00
_cell.angle_gamma   90.00
#
_symmetry.space_group_name_H-M   'P 1'
#
loop_
_entity.id
_entity.type
_entity.pdbx_description
1 polymer ?
#
loop_
_entity_poly.entity_id
_entity_poly.type
_entity_poly.pdbx_seq_one_letter_code
_entity_poly.pdbx_strand_id
1 'polypeptide(L)' 'LPLMRVLEQGGKFVQCIKHGLTLRGINAGPPRRPLQPLNKDDKRQLAEVVRTMNAAIDAIGKEG' A
#
# COMPACT_ATOMS: atom_id res chain seq x y z
N LEU A 1 -5.21 -7.52 -11.31
CA LEU A 1 -4.01 -6.88 -10.72
C LEU A 1 -4.19 -6.77 -9.19
N PRO A 2 -3.47 -7.55 -8.36
CA PRO A 2 -3.66 -7.58 -6.90
C PRO A 2 -3.52 -6.22 -6.22
N LEU A 3 -2.56 -5.38 -6.68
CA LEU A 3 -2.37 -4.02 -6.18
C LEU A 3 -3.55 -3.11 -6.50
N MET A 4 -3.98 -3.06 -7.77
CA MET A 4 -5.07 -2.17 -8.19
C MET A 4 -6.36 -2.47 -7.44
N ARG A 5 -6.63 -3.75 -7.12
CA ARG A 5 -7.76 -4.12 -6.26
C ARG A 5 -7.72 -3.44 -4.89
N VAL A 6 -6.56 -3.40 -4.23
CA VAL A 6 -6.39 -2.72 -2.93
C VAL A 6 -6.45 -1.20 -3.07
N LEU A 7 -5.98 -0.65 -4.18
CA LEU A 7 -5.92 0.79 -4.40
C LEU A 7 -7.28 1.41 -4.78
N GLU A 8 -8.09 0.68 -5.54
CA GLU A 8 -9.31 1.23 -6.15
C GLU A 8 -10.59 0.84 -5.39
N GLN A 9 -10.57 -0.23 -4.59
CA GLN A 9 -11.75 -0.62 -3.82
C GLN A 9 -11.98 0.32 -2.63
N GLY A 10 -13.21 0.84 -2.53
CA GLY A 10 -13.67 1.59 -1.36
C GLY A 10 -13.28 3.07 -1.31
N GLY A 11 -12.71 3.64 -2.39
CA GLY A 11 -12.43 5.08 -2.48
C GLY A 11 -11.33 5.58 -1.53
N LYS A 12 -10.44 4.68 -1.07
CA LYS A 12 -9.38 4.98 -0.10
C LYS A 12 -7.99 5.13 -0.72
N PHE A 13 -7.92 5.45 -2.03
CA PHE A 13 -6.68 5.50 -2.80
C PHE A 13 -5.60 6.35 -2.13
N VAL A 14 -5.92 7.61 -1.78
CA VAL A 14 -4.96 8.55 -1.17
C VAL A 14 -4.44 8.03 0.18
N GLN A 15 -5.30 7.38 0.97
CA GLN A 15 -4.91 6.79 2.24
C GLN A 15 -4.00 5.57 2.05
N CYS A 16 -4.23 4.76 1.02
CA CYS A 16 -3.33 3.67 0.62
C CYS A 16 -1.95 4.21 0.21
N ILE A 17 -1.88 5.27 -0.61
CA ILE A 17 -0.61 5.89 -1.00
C ILE A 17 0.16 6.41 0.22
N LYS A 18 -0.52 7.15 1.10
CA LYS A 18 0.09 7.65 2.36
C LYS A 18 0.62 6.52 3.23
N HIS A 19 -0.14 5.43 3.38
CA HIS A 19 0.31 4.28 4.14
C HIS A 19 1.49 3.56 3.47
N GLY A 20 1.48 3.43 2.14
CA GLY A 20 2.59 2.88 1.36
C GLY A 20 3.89 3.66 1.57
N LEU A 21 3.84 4.98 1.65
CA LEU A 21 4.99 5.82 2.02
C LEU A 21 5.51 5.49 3.42
N THR A 22 4.61 5.28 4.38
CA THR A 22 5.00 4.86 5.74
C THR A 22 5.71 3.50 5.75
N LEU A 23 5.26 2.53 4.94
CA LEU A 23 5.95 1.24 4.78
C LEU A 23 7.37 1.38 4.21
N ARG A 24 7.66 2.51 3.54
CA ARG A 24 8.98 2.87 2.99
C ARG A 24 9.78 3.80 3.91
N GLY A 25 9.32 4.04 5.13
CA GLY A 25 9.98 4.95 6.09
C GLY A 25 9.74 6.44 5.82
N ILE A 26 8.84 6.80 4.90
CA ILE A 26 8.52 8.18 4.55
C ILE A 26 7.27 8.62 5.32
N ASN A 27 7.40 9.64 6.17
CA ASN A 27 6.26 10.18 6.91
C ASN A 27 5.44 11.14 6.03
N ALA A 28 4.29 10.67 5.54
CA ALA A 28 3.36 11.45 4.72
C ALA A 28 2.26 12.17 5.55
N GLY A 29 2.31 12.06 6.89
CA GLY A 29 1.27 12.54 7.79
C GLY A 29 -0.10 11.87 7.61
N PRO A 30 -1.06 12.16 8.50
CA PRO A 30 -2.41 11.59 8.38
C PRO A 30 -3.14 12.08 7.11
N PRO A 31 -4.18 11.37 6.64
CA PRO A 31 -5.11 11.92 5.65
C PRO A 31 -5.75 13.22 6.14
N ARG A 32 -6.02 14.17 5.23
CA ARG A 32 -6.74 15.39 5.59
C ARG A 32 -8.25 15.10 5.62
N ARG A 33 -8.96 15.75 6.53
CA ARG A 33 -10.44 15.73 6.56
C ARG A 33 -11.00 16.16 5.18
N PRO A 34 -12.11 15.55 4.71
CA PRO A 34 -12.98 14.60 5.42
C PRO A 34 -12.52 13.13 5.41
N LEU A 35 -11.40 12.80 4.76
CA LEU A 35 -10.92 11.43 4.63
C LEU A 35 -10.49 10.86 5.98
N GLN A 36 -11.03 9.69 6.32
CA GLN A 36 -10.65 8.96 7.52
C GLN A 36 -9.41 8.09 7.27
N PRO A 37 -8.61 7.79 8.32
CA PRO A 37 -7.51 6.84 8.23
C PRO A 37 -7.96 5.45 7.78
N LEU A 38 -7.04 4.69 7.17
CA LEU A 38 -7.23 3.25 6.95
C LEU A 38 -7.41 2.53 8.29
N ASN A 39 -8.30 1.54 8.31
CA ASN A 39 -8.43 0.64 9.45
C ASN A 39 -7.24 -0.35 9.49
N LYS A 40 -7.19 -1.20 10.52
CA LYS A 40 -6.09 -2.17 10.70
C LYS A 40 -6.02 -3.21 9.58
N ASP A 41 -7.16 -3.63 9.05
CA ASP A 41 -7.24 -4.68 8.03
C ASP A 41 -6.81 -4.17 6.67
N ASP A 42 -7.27 -2.97 6.27
CA ASP A 42 -6.85 -2.29 5.04
C ASP A 42 -5.33 -2.08 5.02
N LYS A 43 -4.76 -1.65 6.16
CA LYS A 43 -3.31 -1.48 6.31
C LYS A 43 -2.54 -2.79 6.12
N ARG A 44 -3.01 -3.85 6.80
CA ARG A 44 -2.40 -5.19 6.70
C ARG A 44 -2.45 -5.72 5.27
N GLN A 45 -3.61 -5.61 4.62
CA GLN A 45 -3.80 -6.06 3.25
C GLN A 45 -2.85 -5.35 2.27
N LEU A 46 -2.70 -4.02 2.39
CA LEU A 46 -1.75 -3.28 1.57
C LEU A 46 -0.30 -3.72 1.82
N ALA A 47 0.09 -3.91 3.08
CA ALA A 47 1.44 -4.34 3.42
C ALA A 47 1.77 -5.74 2.86
N GLU A 48 0.82 -6.67 2.92
CA GLU A 48 0.99 -8.02 2.35
C GLU A 48 1.16 -7.98 0.83
N VAL A 49 0.33 -7.21 0.12
CA VAL A 49 0.45 -7.06 -1.34
C VAL A 49 1.79 -6.44 -1.72
N VAL A 50 2.21 -5.37 -1.05
CA VAL A 50 3.52 -4.72 -1.30
C VAL A 50 4.67 -5.70 -1.05
N ARG A 51 4.63 -6.46 0.05
CA ARG A 51 5.65 -7.49 0.35
C ARG A 51 5.76 -8.53 -0.76
N THR A 52 4.62 -9.08 -1.20
CA THR A 52 4.58 -10.09 -2.26
C THR A 52 5.11 -9.54 -3.58
N MET A 53 4.75 -8.31 -3.93
CA MET A 53 5.24 -7.66 -5.15
C MET A 53 6.75 -7.42 -5.12
N ASN A 54 7.29 -6.92 -4.01
CA ASN A 54 8.73 -6.74 -3.87
C ASN A 54 9.47 -8.07 -4.01
N ALA A 55 9.00 -9.12 -3.34
CA ALA A 55 9.59 -10.46 -3.45
C ALA A 55 9.57 -11.00 -4.89
N ALA A 56 8.48 -10.76 -5.62
CA ALA A 56 8.37 -11.15 -7.03
C ALA A 56 9.34 -10.36 -7.94
N ILE A 57 9.45 -9.04 -7.74
CA ILE A 57 10.42 -8.19 -8.48
C ILE A 57 11.86 -8.64 -8.18
N ASP A 58 12.18 -8.90 -6.91
CA ASP A 58 13.50 -9.36 -6.48
C ASP A 58 13.85 -10.74 -7.07
N ALA A 59 12.86 -11.62 -7.25
CA ALA A 59 13.07 -12.91 -7.91
C ALA A 59 13.41 -12.73 -9.40
N ILE A 60 12.65 -11.90 -10.12
CA ILE A 60 12.90 -11.59 -11.53
C ILE A 60 14.28 -10.96 -11.72
N GLY A 61 14.68 -10.04 -10.84
CA GLY A 61 15.98 -9.39 -10.92
C GLY A 61 17.18 -10.31 -10.66
N LYS A 62 16.98 -11.52 -10.12
CA LYS A 62 18.05 -12.51 -9.91
C LYS A 62 18.18 -13.53 -11.05
N GLU A 63 17.19 -13.59 -11.94
CA GLU A 63 17.19 -14.49 -13.10
C GLU A 63 17.98 -13.90 -14.28
N GLY A 64 18.27 -12.60 -14.28
CA GLY A 64 19.11 -11.89 -15.26
C GLY A 64 20.51 -11.61 -14.73
#